data_AF-A0A8J6ZTD6-F1
#
_entry.id   AF-A0A8J6ZTD6-F1
#
_cell.length_a   1.000
_cell.length_b   1.000
_cell.length_c   1.000
_cell.angle_alpha   90.00
_cell.angle_beta   90.00
_cell.angle_gamma   90.00
#
_symmetry.space_group_name_H-M   'P 1'
#
loop_
_entity.id
_entity.type
_entity.pdbx_description
1 polymer ?
#
loop_
_entity_poly.entity_id
_entity_poly.type
_entity_poly.pdbx_seq_one_letter_code
_entity_poly.pdbx_strand_id
1 'polypeptide(L)' 'MEKRTVEYADSRYNSRKLSQFMNQCLRDRTYYSISFWDLAYSYEVGQTPAGDWIGVRTQSEFEYNP' A
#
# COMPACT_ATOMS: atom_id res chain seq x y z
N MET A 1 -8.82 -16.31 6.57
CA MET A 1 -8.56 -14.87 6.32
C MET A 1 -7.81 -14.78 5.00
N GLU A 2 -8.49 -14.29 3.97
CA GLU A 2 -7.96 -14.19 2.61
C GLU A 2 -6.94 -13.03 2.57
N LYS A 3 -5.66 -13.32 2.30
CA LYS A 3 -4.62 -12.30 2.17
C LYS A 3 -4.80 -11.59 0.83
N ARG A 4 -5.47 -10.43 0.83
CA ARG A 4 -5.55 -9.56 -0.35
C ARG A 4 -4.15 -9.04 -0.70
N THR A 5 -3.64 -9.45 -1.84
CA THR A 5 -2.40 -8.91 -2.41
C THR A 5 -2.70 -7.51 -2.93
N VAL A 6 -2.06 -6.49 -2.34
CA VAL A 6 -2.16 -5.10 -2.80
C VAL A 6 -1.26 -4.93 -4.03
N GLU A 7 -1.83 -4.46 -5.13
CA GLU A 7 -1.10 -4.14 -6.37
C GLU A 7 -0.98 -2.61 -6.50
N TYR A 8 0.24 -2.13 -6.75
CA TYR A 8 0.51 -0.69 -6.92
C TYR A 8 0.41 -0.28 -8.39
N ALA A 9 -0.20 0.87 -8.65
CA ALA A 9 -0.28 1.44 -9.99
C ALA A 9 1.04 2.11 -10.41
N ASP A 10 1.37 1.91 -11.69
CA ASP A 10 2.30 2.69 -12.53
C ASP A 10 3.78 2.28 -12.68
N SER A 11 4.10 1.04 -12.32
CA SER A 11 5.18 0.28 -12.95
C SER A 11 5.01 -1.15 -12.49
N ARG A 12 4.44 -2.02 -13.33
CA ARG A 12 4.16 -3.43 -12.97
C ARG A 12 5.40 -4.16 -12.43
N TYR A 13 6.60 -3.67 -12.76
CA TYR A 13 7.87 -4.23 -12.30
C TYR A 13 8.30 -3.70 -10.93
N ASN A 14 8.20 -2.39 -10.66
CA ASN A 14 8.60 -1.81 -9.37
C ASN A 14 7.57 -2.09 -8.27
N SER A 15 6.29 -2.09 -8.61
CA SER A 15 5.18 -2.45 -7.71
C SER A 15 5.33 -3.87 -7.14
N ARG A 16 5.73 -4.83 -7.98
CA ARG A 16 5.91 -6.22 -7.58
C ARG A 16 7.11 -6.41 -6.65
N LYS A 17 8.23 -5.75 -6.90
CA LYS A 17 9.41 -5.79 -6.02
C LYS A 17 9.11 -5.19 -4.66
N LEU A 18 8.42 -4.05 -4.62
CA LEU A 18 8.01 -3.41 -3.37
C LEU A 18 7.06 -4.30 -2.58
N SER A 19 6.03 -4.85 -3.22
CA SER A 19 5.08 -5.75 -2.56
C SER A 19 5.77 -7.01 -2.00
N GLN A 20 6.74 -7.57 -2.72
CA GLN A 20 7.55 -8.70 -2.24
C GLN A 20 8.41 -8.32 -1.03
N PHE A 21 9.11 -7.19 -1.09
CA PHE A 21 9.89 -6.66 0.05
C PHE A 21 9.00 -6.48 1.28
N MET A 22 7.86 -5.80 1.13
CA MET A 22 6.92 -5.55 2.21
C MET A 22 6.34 -6.85 2.80
N ASN A 23 6.10 -7.88 1.97
CA ASN A 23 5.63 -9.20 2.43
C ASN A 23 6.70 -9.98 3.20
N GLN A 24 7.98 -9.80 2.87
CA GLN A 24 9.08 -10.50 3.54
C GLN A 24 9.44 -9.84 4.87
N CYS A 25 9.41 -8.51 4.92
CA CYS A 25 9.91 -7.74 6.05
C CYS A 25 8.85 -7.44 7.11
N LEU A 26 7.55 -7.48 6.78
CA LEU A 26 6.50 -7.00 7.68
C LEU A 26 5.53 -8.07 8.13
N ARG A 27 5.16 -7.99 9.41
CA ARG A 27 4.03 -8.69 10.03
C ARG A 27 2.83 -7.75 10.14
N ASP A 28 1.65 -8.34 10.27
CA ASP A 28 0.38 -7.61 10.50
C ASP A 28 0.11 -6.47 9.52
N ARG A 29 0.49 -6.72 8.26
CA ARG A 29 0.42 -5.73 7.19
C ARG A 29 -1.03 -5.31 6.96
N THR A 30 -1.29 -4.02 7.12
CA THR A 30 -2.62 -3.41 7.04
C THR A 30 -2.61 -2.31 5.99
N TYR A 31 -3.67 -2.29 5.18
CA TYR A 31 -3.88 -1.31 4.13
C TYR A 31 -5.04 -0.39 4.50
N TYR A 32 -4.78 0.91 4.50
CA TYR A 32 -5.78 1.96 4.68
C TYR A 32 -5.91 2.74 3.37
N SER A 33 -7.14 2.93 2.92
CA SER A 33 -7.46 3.80 1.80
C SER A 33 -8.36 4.90 2.30
N ILE A 34 -7.99 6.14 2.01
CA ILE A 34 -8.76 7.32 2.37
C ILE A 34 -8.88 8.17 1.12
N SER A 35 -10.11 8.44 0.71
CA SER A 35 -10.37 9.22 -0.51
C SER A 35 -11.30 10.37 -0.19
N PHE A 36 -10.96 11.55 -0.69
CA PHE A 36 -11.75 12.77 -0.57
C PHE A 36 -11.74 13.47 -1.91
N TRP A 37 -12.92 13.75 -2.46
CA TRP A 37 -13.08 14.44 -3.74
C TRP A 37 -12.31 13.73 -4.87
N ASP A 38 -11.37 14.40 -5.49
CA ASP A 38 -10.46 14.00 -6.57
C ASP A 38 -9.10 13.46 -6.07
N LEU A 39 -8.96 13.27 -4.75
CA LEU A 39 -7.71 12.82 -4.12
C LEU A 39 -7.91 11.49 -3.38
N ALA A 40 -6.98 10.56 -3.58
CA ALA A 40 -6.87 9.33 -2.80
C ALA A 40 -5.49 9.23 -2.16
N TYR A 41 -5.49 8.82 -0.90
CA TYR A 41 -4.33 8.43 -0.14
C TYR A 41 -4.44 6.96 0.20
N SER A 42 -3.36 6.22 -0.04
CA SER A 42 -3.21 4.87 0.48
C SER A 42 -2.01 4.77 1.39
N TYR A 43 -2.20 4.02 2.47
CA TYR A 43 -1.18 3.73 3.46
C TYR A 43 -1.09 2.23 3.63
N GLU A 44 0.08 1.68 3.38
CA GLU A 44 0.38 0.28 3.70
C GLU A 44 1.38 0.27 4.84
N VAL A 45 0.99 -0.26 5.99
CA VAL A 45 1.80 -0.23 7.22
C VAL A 45 1.89 -1.63 7.79
N GLY A 46 3.06 -1.98 8.34
CA GLY A 46 3.24 -3.22 9.09
C GLY A 46 4.42 -3.13 10.05
N GLN A 47 4.56 -4.14 10.89
CA GLN A 47 5.59 -4.18 11.92
C GLN A 47 6.80 -5.00 11.44
N THR A 48 8.01 -4.47 11.63
CA THR A 48 9.25 -5.21 11.40
C THR A 48 9.46 -6.27 12.48
N PRO A 49 10.37 -7.25 12.30
CA PRO A 49 10.70 -8.21 13.35
C PRO A 49 11.29 -7.57 14.61
N ALA A 50 11.88 -6.37 14.49
CA ALA A 50 12.43 -5.60 15.60
C ALA A 50 11.35 -4.85 16.40
N GLY A 51 10.11 -4.79 15.90
CA GLY A 51 8.98 -4.14 16.56
C GLY A 51 8.67 -2.73 16.04
N ASP A 52 9.47 -2.19 15.12
CA ASP A 52 9.22 -0.89 14.49
C ASP A 52 8.05 -0.95 13.52
N TRP A 53 7.30 0.14 13.40
CA TRP A 53 6.26 0.29 12.39
C TRP A 53 6.80 1.04 11.18
N ILE A 54 6.75 0.41 10.01
CA ILE A 54 7.15 1.04 8.75
C ILE A 54 6.06 0.85 7.70
N GLY A 55 6.07 1.71 6.69
CA GLY A 55 5.04 1.69 5.67
C GLY A 55 5.35 2.55 4.45
N VAL A 56 4.47 2.46 3.47
CA VAL A 56 4.49 3.26 2.25
C VAL A 56 3.21 4.07 2.19
N ARG A 57 3.35 5.36 1.85
CA ARG A 57 2.24 6.24 1.51
C ARG A 57 2.25 6.48 0.00
N THR A 58 1.10 6.33 -0.63
CA THR A 58 0.88 6.75 -2.01
C THR A 58 -0.23 7.79 -2.05
N GLN A 59 -0.10 8.74 -2.96
CA GLN A 59 -1.13 9.72 -3.30
C GLN A 59 -1.45 9.56 -4.78
N SER A 60 -2.74 9.59 -5.13
CA SER A 60 -3.20 9.61 -6.52
C SER A 60 -4.29 10.64 -6.68
N GLU A 61 -4.28 11.32 -7.81
CA GLU A 61 -5.34 12.21 -8.26
C GLU A 61 -6.22 11.43 -9.24
N PHE A 62 -7.53 11.65 -9.22
CA PHE A 62 -8.45 11.05 -10.17
C PHE A 62 -9.54 12.05 -10.55
N GLU A 63 -9.86 12.13 -11.84
CA GLU A 63 -11.01 12.90 -12.31
C GLU A 63 -12.29 12.11 -12.04
N TYR A 64 -13.22 12.72 -11.32
CA TYR A 64 -14.57 12.20 -11.21
C TYR A 64 -15.28 12.36 -12.56
N ASN A 65 -15.50 11.26 -13.27
CA ASN A 65 -16.31 11.21 -14.48
C ASN A 65 -17.70 10.64 -14.14
N PRO A 66 -18.71 11.49 -13.86
CA PRO A 66 -20.06 11.08 -13.46
C PRO A 66 -20.82 10.27 -14.52
#